data_AF-A0AAE0MWJ5-F1
#
_entry.id   AF-A0AAE0MWJ5-F1
#
_cell.length_a   1.000
_cell.length_b   1.000
_cell.length_c   1.000
_cell.angle_alpha   90.00
_cell.angle_beta   90.00
_cell.angle_gamma   90.00
#
_symmetry.space_group_name_H-M   'P 1'
#
loop_
_entity.id
_entity.type
_entity.pdbx_description
1 polymer ?
#
loop_
_entity_poly.entity_id
_entity_poly.type
_entity_poly.pdbx_seq_one_letter_code
_entity_poly.pdbx_strand_id
1 'polypeptide(L)'
;MDFPLVSVALAYDPVATPFDRVKFQPLFDALPLFEKLVGLTEANDIRPPEERKPKEVGECLYRCGTATRADYEGRGLARALAAHLMVEAKKAGFKATQVGTVNNRLNEIWERVPGEVGAGDGAGVEGAKSTVVSVVDLERYEEEVVGSDGVVRKVNPFLGAKVLRKCIYVTL
;
A
#
# COMPACT_ATOMS: atom_id res chain seq x y z
N MET A 1 -19.17 -9.81 -14.83
CA MET A 1 -19.32 -9.24 -13.48
C MET A 1 -19.76 -7.80 -13.69
N ASP A 2 -21.04 -7.50 -13.47
CA ASP A 2 -21.66 -6.21 -13.87
C ASP A 2 -21.81 -5.23 -12.69
N PHE A 3 -21.29 -5.59 -11.53
CA PHE A 3 -21.16 -4.65 -10.43
C PHE A 3 -19.99 -3.70 -10.73
N PRO A 4 -20.14 -2.38 -10.58
CA PRO A 4 -18.98 -1.52 -10.62
C PRO A 4 -18.19 -1.85 -9.35
N LEU A 5 -17.19 -2.72 -9.49
CA LEU A 5 -16.12 -2.89 -8.51
C LEU A 5 -15.34 -1.57 -8.47
N VAL A 6 -15.94 -0.56 -7.85
CA VAL A 6 -15.41 0.82 -7.77
C VAL A 6 -14.23 0.89 -6.80
N SER A 7 -14.11 -0.09 -5.90
CA SER A 7 -12.91 -0.30 -5.10
C SER A 7 -13.06 -1.62 -4.37
N VAL A 8 -12.21 -2.59 -4.70
CA VAL A 8 -11.88 -3.64 -3.73
C VAL A 8 -10.98 -2.96 -2.70
N ALA A 9 -11.57 -2.21 -1.77
CA ALA A 9 -10.86 -1.70 -0.60
C ALA A 9 -10.84 -2.84 0.42
N LEU A 10 -9.91 -3.78 0.25
CA LEU A 10 -9.70 -4.78 1.28
C LEU A 10 -8.84 -4.12 2.34
N ALA A 11 -9.31 -4.22 3.57
CA ALA A 11 -8.51 -3.88 4.71
C ALA A 11 -8.69 -4.99 5.73
N TYR A 12 -7.63 -5.29 6.47
CA TYR A 12 -7.63 -6.34 7.47
C TYR A 12 -6.71 -5.95 8.61
N ASP A 13 -7.02 -6.49 9.77
CA ASP A 13 -6.11 -6.45 10.91
C ASP A 13 -5.13 -7.62 10.78
N PRO A 14 -3.82 -7.37 10.63
CA PRO A 14 -2.83 -8.43 10.44
C PRO A 14 -2.52 -9.21 11.73
N VAL A 15 -2.93 -8.75 12.90
CA VAL A 15 -2.83 -9.49 14.17
C VAL A 15 -4.01 -10.46 14.28
N ALA A 16 -5.23 -10.00 13.97
CA ALA A 16 -6.43 -10.85 13.97
C ALA A 16 -6.47 -11.84 12.78
N THR A 17 -5.95 -11.43 11.62
CA THR A 17 -5.85 -12.23 10.40
C THR A 17 -4.40 -12.23 9.89
N PRO A 18 -3.53 -13.08 10.48
CA PRO A 18 -2.14 -13.16 10.07
C PRO A 18 -1.97 -13.57 8.61
N PHE A 19 -0.91 -13.05 7.98
CA PHE A 19 -0.55 -13.43 6.62
C PHE A 19 -0.20 -14.92 6.53
N ASP A 20 -0.94 -15.64 5.69
CA ASP A 20 -0.76 -17.07 5.45
C ASP A 20 -0.08 -17.28 4.10
N ARG A 21 1.24 -17.48 4.12
CA ARG A 21 2.04 -17.66 2.91
C ARG A 21 1.56 -18.83 2.04
N VAL A 22 1.08 -19.91 2.65
CA VAL A 22 0.62 -21.09 1.91
C VAL A 22 -0.64 -20.76 1.11
N LYS A 23 -1.58 -20.03 1.71
CA LYS A 23 -2.80 -19.57 1.01
C LYS A 23 -2.51 -18.56 -0.10
N PHE A 24 -1.43 -17.79 0.03
CA PHE A 24 -1.01 -16.82 -0.98
C PHE A 24 -0.11 -17.42 -2.07
N GLN A 25 0.34 -18.67 -1.95
CA GLN A 25 1.23 -19.29 -2.94
C GLN A 25 0.68 -19.24 -4.37
N PRO A 26 -0.62 -19.53 -4.65
CA PRO A 26 -1.15 -19.42 -6.00
C PRO A 26 -1.07 -18.00 -6.58
N LEU A 27 -1.16 -16.96 -5.74
CA LEU A 27 -0.96 -15.58 -6.17
C LEU A 27 0.50 -15.30 -6.51
N PHE A 28 1.44 -15.80 -5.70
CA PHE A 28 2.87 -15.66 -5.97
C PHE A 28 3.32 -16.41 -7.21
N ASP A 29 2.75 -17.58 -7.47
CA ASP A 29 3.01 -18.34 -8.70
C ASP A 29 2.48 -17.58 -9.94
N ALA A 30 1.31 -16.94 -9.82
CA ALA A 30 0.71 -16.16 -10.90
C ALA A 30 1.38 -14.79 -11.11
N LEU A 31 1.87 -14.17 -10.03
CA LEU A 31 2.51 -12.85 -10.03
C LEU A 31 3.83 -12.89 -9.24
N PRO A 32 4.91 -13.48 -9.78
CA PRO A 32 6.17 -13.67 -9.05
C PRO A 32 6.80 -12.37 -8.56
N LEU A 33 6.58 -11.27 -9.29
CA LEU A 33 7.06 -9.95 -8.89
C LEU A 33 6.33 -9.38 -7.67
N PHE A 34 5.14 -9.88 -7.33
CA PHE A 34 4.37 -9.40 -6.18
C PHE A 34 5.08 -9.71 -4.86
N GLU A 35 5.65 -10.92 -4.71
CA GLU A 35 6.43 -11.27 -3.53
C GLU A 35 7.65 -10.34 -3.39
N LYS A 36 8.35 -10.09 -4.49
CA LYS A 36 9.50 -9.18 -4.52
C LYS A 36 9.10 -7.76 -4.10
N LEU A 37 7.97 -7.25 -4.59
CA LEU A 37 7.47 -5.93 -4.19
C LEU A 37 7.19 -5.85 -2.68
N VAL A 38 6.62 -6.90 -2.08
CA VAL A 38 6.40 -6.97 -0.62
C VAL A 38 7.73 -6.95 0.12
N GLY A 39 8.68 -7.83 -0.25
CA GLY A 39 10.01 -7.88 0.38
C GLY A 39 10.79 -6.57 0.27
N LEU A 40 10.76 -5.91 -0.89
CA LEU A 40 11.38 -4.60 -1.08
C LEU A 40 10.79 -3.53 -0.17
N THR A 41 9.49 -3.61 0.12
CA THR A 41 8.83 -2.67 1.03
C THR A 41 9.37 -2.82 2.44
N GLU A 42 9.46 -4.06 2.93
CA GLU A 42 9.95 -4.38 4.27
C GLU A 42 11.44 -4.04 4.43
N ALA A 43 12.24 -4.28 3.39
CA ALA A 43 13.68 -3.99 3.38
C ALA A 43 13.98 -2.49 3.41
N ASN A 44 13.11 -1.67 2.79
CA ASN A 44 13.27 -0.21 2.74
C ASN A 44 12.43 0.53 3.79
N ASP A 45 11.82 -0.19 4.75
CA ASP A 45 11.09 0.45 5.85
C ASP A 45 12.06 1.14 6.81
N ILE A 46 11.94 2.46 6.95
CA ILE A 46 12.84 3.29 7.75
C ILE A 46 12.56 3.19 9.26
N ARG A 47 11.43 2.61 9.67
CA ARG A 47 11.09 2.46 11.08
C ARG A 47 11.97 1.39 11.74
N PRO A 48 12.20 1.50 13.07
CA PRO A 48 12.81 0.42 13.84
C PRO A 48 12.05 -0.90 13.64
N PRO A 49 12.73 -2.06 13.49
CA PRO A 49 12.08 -3.35 13.21
C PRO A 49 10.92 -3.72 14.15
N GLU A 50 11.03 -3.36 15.43
CA GLU A 50 10.05 -3.57 16.50
C GLU A 50 8.79 -2.70 16.40
N GLU A 51 8.81 -1.67 15.54
CA GLU A 51 7.70 -0.77 15.24
C GLU A 51 7.03 -1.07 13.89
N ARG A 52 7.63 -1.93 13.05
CA ARG A 52 7.13 -2.21 11.69
C ARG A 52 5.86 -3.03 11.65
N LYS A 53 5.60 -3.82 12.70
CA LYS A 53 4.46 -4.74 12.79
C LYS A 53 3.60 -4.38 14.00
N PRO A 54 2.27 -4.35 13.86
CA PRO A 54 1.38 -4.23 15.00
C PRO A 54 1.52 -5.46 15.90
N LYS A 55 1.34 -5.23 17.20
CA LYS A 55 1.44 -6.20 18.28
C LYS A 55 0.07 -6.62 18.80
N GLU A 56 -0.92 -5.73 18.67
CA GLU A 56 -2.27 -5.94 19.18
C GLU A 56 -3.33 -5.73 18.09
N VAL A 57 -4.46 -6.43 18.25
CA VAL A 57 -5.66 -6.19 17.43
C VAL A 57 -6.13 -4.76 17.64
N GLY A 58 -6.47 -4.06 16.56
CA GLY A 58 -6.84 -2.65 16.57
C GLY A 58 -5.64 -1.69 16.54
N GLU A 59 -4.40 -2.18 16.49
CA GLU A 59 -3.25 -1.26 16.46
C GLU A 59 -3.05 -0.63 15.07
N CYS A 60 -3.03 -1.44 14.02
CA CYS A 60 -2.84 -0.95 12.66
C CYS A 60 -3.64 -1.75 11.64
N LEU A 61 -4.53 -1.07 10.91
CA LEU A 61 -5.29 -1.66 9.82
C LEU A 61 -4.45 -1.68 8.54
N TYR A 62 -4.21 -2.85 7.96
CA TYR A 62 -3.50 -2.97 6.70
C TYR A 62 -4.48 -2.89 5.55
N ARG A 63 -4.27 -1.94 4.62
CA ARG A 63 -5.09 -1.83 3.42
C ARG A 63 -4.38 -2.49 2.22
N CYS A 64 -5.10 -3.40 1.59
CA CYS A 64 -4.69 -4.19 0.43
C CYS A 64 -5.59 -3.94 -0.76
N GLY A 65 -5.01 -3.43 -1.85
CA GLY A 65 -5.73 -3.31 -3.12
C GLY A 65 -6.74 -2.16 -3.16
N THR A 66 -6.79 -1.52 -4.32
CA THR A 66 -7.78 -0.52 -4.78
C THR A 66 -7.50 -0.42 -6.26
N ALA A 67 -8.56 -0.57 -7.02
CA ALA A 67 -8.59 -0.27 -8.43
C ALA A 67 -9.88 0.50 -8.65
N THR A 68 -9.79 1.59 -9.40
CA THR A 68 -10.98 2.27 -9.91
C THR A 68 -11.16 1.79 -11.34
N ARG A 69 -12.40 1.45 -11.72
CA ARG A 69 -12.70 1.09 -13.10
C ARG A 69 -12.37 2.28 -14.02
N ALA A 70 -11.79 2.01 -15.18
CA ALA A 70 -11.23 3.05 -16.06
C ALA A 70 -12.25 4.17 -16.42
N ASP A 71 -13.51 3.83 -16.66
CA ASP A 71 -14.61 4.76 -16.95
C ASP A 71 -15.09 5.60 -15.75
N TYR A 72 -14.59 5.29 -14.55
CA TYR A 72 -14.85 6.00 -13.29
C TYR A 72 -13.61 6.73 -12.75
N GLU A 73 -12.47 6.62 -13.44
CA GLU A 73 -11.29 7.42 -13.11
C GLU A 73 -11.56 8.92 -13.27
N GLY A 74 -10.78 9.75 -12.58
CA GLY A 74 -10.97 11.21 -12.57
C GLY A 74 -12.13 11.72 -11.70
N ARG A 75 -13.00 10.85 -11.18
CA ARG A 75 -14.18 11.24 -10.36
C ARG A 75 -13.89 11.40 -8.86
N GLY A 76 -12.64 11.35 -8.43
CA GLY A 76 -12.27 11.52 -7.01
C GLY A 76 -12.58 10.33 -6.08
N LEU A 77 -13.05 9.19 -6.61
CA LEU A 77 -13.52 8.05 -5.82
C LEU A 77 -12.44 7.44 -4.92
N ALA A 78 -11.20 7.30 -5.41
CA ALA A 78 -10.09 6.78 -4.61
C ALA A 78 -9.81 7.64 -3.36
N ARG A 79 -9.92 8.97 -3.49
CA ARG A 79 -9.75 9.91 -2.36
C ARG A 79 -10.91 9.79 -1.37
N ALA A 80 -12.14 9.80 -1.86
CA ALA A 80 -13.33 9.69 -1.01
C ALA A 80 -13.34 8.37 -0.22
N LEU A 81 -12.96 7.26 -0.86
CA LEU A 81 -12.90 5.96 -0.20
C LEU A 81 -11.73 5.83 0.76
N ALA A 82 -10.57 6.44 0.48
CA ALA A 82 -9.48 6.53 1.45
C ALA A 82 -9.92 7.29 2.71
N ALA A 83 -10.60 8.44 2.54
CA ALA A 83 -11.15 9.22 3.64
C ALA A 83 -12.17 8.40 4.46
N HIS A 84 -13.11 7.77 3.77
CA HIS A 84 -14.12 6.93 4.41
C HIS A 84 -13.49 5.78 5.19
N LEU A 85 -12.51 5.06 4.61
CA LEU A 85 -11.79 3.99 5.30
C LEU A 85 -11.14 4.49 6.59
N MET A 86 -10.47 5.63 6.56
CA MET A 86 -9.82 6.19 7.74
C MET A 86 -10.82 6.55 8.83
N VAL A 87 -11.96 7.14 8.47
CA VAL A 87 -13.04 7.47 9.41
C VAL A 87 -13.60 6.21 10.05
N GLU A 88 -13.90 5.18 9.25
CA GLU A 88 -14.42 3.91 9.77
C GLU A 88 -13.39 3.15 10.60
N ALA A 89 -12.11 3.18 10.21
CA ALA A 89 -11.02 2.61 11.00
C ALA A 89 -10.92 3.28 12.37
N LYS A 90 -10.97 4.62 12.43
CA LYS A 90 -10.97 5.37 13.71
C LYS A 90 -12.18 5.03 14.58
N LYS A 91 -13.38 4.96 13.98
CA LYS A 91 -14.60 4.55 14.70
C LYS A 91 -14.52 3.12 15.24
N ALA A 92 -13.87 2.23 14.51
CA ALA A 92 -13.61 0.86 14.92
C ALA A 92 -12.48 0.73 15.97
N GLY A 93 -11.86 1.85 16.37
CA GLY A 93 -10.83 1.88 17.41
C GLY A 93 -9.40 1.64 16.90
N PHE A 94 -9.17 1.66 15.59
CA PHE A 94 -7.81 1.55 15.06
C PHE A 94 -6.97 2.78 15.39
N LYS A 95 -5.70 2.56 15.75
CA LYS A 95 -4.74 3.65 16.03
C LYS A 95 -4.04 4.17 14.77
N ALA A 96 -3.92 3.32 13.76
CA ALA A 96 -3.27 3.66 12.50
C ALA A 96 -3.80 2.83 11.32
N THR A 97 -3.44 3.26 10.11
CA THR A 97 -3.56 2.48 8.88
C THR A 97 -2.21 2.39 8.17
N GLN A 98 -1.93 1.26 7.51
CA GLN A 98 -0.74 1.06 6.70
C GLN A 98 -1.14 0.71 5.26
N VAL A 99 -0.52 1.38 4.31
CA VAL A 99 -0.90 1.31 2.90
C VAL A 99 0.32 1.12 2.00
N GLY A 100 0.38 -0.01 1.32
CA GLY A 100 1.29 -0.22 0.20
C GLY A 100 0.69 0.31 -1.10
N THR A 101 1.43 1.15 -1.81
CA THR A 101 1.03 1.75 -3.08
C THR A 101 2.03 1.44 -4.18
N VAL A 102 1.51 1.21 -5.38
CA VAL A 102 2.28 1.03 -6.63
C VAL A 102 1.63 1.87 -7.73
N ASN A 103 1.26 3.10 -7.38
CA ASN A 103 0.66 4.07 -8.28
C ASN A 103 0.92 5.49 -7.75
N ASN A 104 1.49 6.37 -8.58
CA ASN A 104 1.87 7.72 -8.16
C ASN A 104 0.66 8.56 -7.68
N ARG A 105 -0.52 8.37 -8.27
CA ARG A 105 -1.72 9.09 -7.84
C ARG A 105 -2.24 8.60 -6.47
N LEU A 106 -2.13 7.30 -6.19
CA LEU A 106 -2.42 6.80 -4.84
C LEU A 106 -1.39 7.27 -3.82
N ASN A 107 -0.11 7.37 -4.20
CA ASN A 107 0.92 7.97 -3.34
C ASN A 107 0.49 9.37 -2.90
N GLU A 108 0.12 10.23 -3.85
CA GLU A 108 -0.34 11.59 -3.56
C GLU A 108 -1.58 11.65 -2.66
N ILE A 109 -2.54 10.74 -2.83
CA ILE A 109 -3.76 10.69 -2.01
C ILE A 109 -3.42 10.35 -0.57
N TRP A 110 -2.62 9.31 -0.36
CA TRP A 110 -2.30 8.81 0.98
C TRP A 110 -1.25 9.68 1.68
N GLU A 111 -0.29 10.26 0.94
CA GLU A 111 0.72 11.17 1.49
C GLU A 111 0.13 12.44 2.08
N ARG A 112 -0.91 12.98 1.44
CA ARG A 112 -1.46 14.29 1.82
C ARG A 112 -2.54 14.22 2.89
N VAL A 113 -2.87 13.01 3.37
CA VAL A 113 -3.99 12.72 4.27
C VAL A 113 -5.33 13.34 3.80
N PRO A 114 -6.41 12.56 3.63
CA PRO A 114 -7.70 13.13 3.25
C PRO A 114 -8.30 14.20 4.19
N GLY A 115 -7.68 14.53 5.33
CA GLY A 115 -8.21 15.43 6.37
C GLY A 115 -7.49 16.75 6.61
N GLU A 116 -6.48 17.12 5.81
CA GLU A 116 -5.98 18.49 5.87
C GLU A 116 -7.00 19.45 5.22
N VAL A 117 -7.44 20.42 6.02
CA VAL A 117 -8.42 21.46 5.68
C VAL A 117 -8.03 22.13 4.36
N GLY A 118 -8.78 21.84 3.29
CA GLY A 118 -8.51 22.37 1.95
C GLY A 118 -9.26 21.69 0.81
N ALA A 119 -9.79 20.47 1.02
CA ALA A 119 -10.87 19.92 0.18
C ALA A 119 -12.21 20.29 0.83
N GLY A 120 -13.03 21.08 0.16
CA GLY A 120 -14.17 21.84 0.70
C GLY A 120 -15.33 21.07 1.37
N ASP A 121 -15.15 19.81 1.76
CA ASP A 121 -16.25 18.92 2.15
C ASP A 121 -16.08 18.24 3.53
N GLY A 122 -15.09 18.64 4.34
CA GLY A 122 -14.95 18.14 5.73
C GLY A 122 -14.72 16.63 5.87
N ALA A 123 -14.38 15.94 4.79
CA ALA A 123 -14.23 14.48 4.76
C ALA A 123 -12.79 14.07 5.11
N GLY A 124 -12.46 13.99 6.40
CA GLY A 124 -11.18 13.46 6.86
C GLY A 124 -11.14 13.18 8.36
N VAL A 125 -10.02 12.63 8.82
CA VAL A 125 -9.81 12.31 10.23
C VAL A 125 -9.01 13.42 10.89
N GLU A 126 -9.63 14.14 11.82
CA GLU A 126 -8.96 15.17 12.61
C GLU A 126 -7.77 14.57 13.37
N GLY A 127 -6.61 15.24 13.29
CA GLY A 127 -5.37 14.84 13.96
C GLY A 127 -4.57 13.76 13.24
N ALA A 128 -5.08 13.21 12.12
CA ALA A 128 -4.37 12.19 11.38
C ALA A 128 -3.08 12.72 10.73
N LYS A 129 -2.03 11.90 10.71
CA LYS A 129 -0.71 12.26 10.14
C LYS A 129 -0.20 11.14 9.26
N SER A 130 0.20 11.49 8.04
CA SER A 130 0.81 10.57 7.10
C SER A 130 2.32 10.64 7.15
N THR A 131 2.96 9.48 7.15
CA THR A 131 4.40 9.30 7.08
C THR A 131 4.71 8.27 6.00
N VAL A 132 5.56 8.64 5.05
CA VAL A 132 6.12 7.67 4.09
C VAL A 132 7.21 6.89 4.81
N VAL A 133 6.98 5.60 5.02
CA VAL A 133 7.89 4.73 5.79
C VAL A 133 8.77 3.87 4.89
N SER A 134 8.43 3.71 3.61
CA SER A 134 9.25 2.99 2.63
C SER A 134 9.07 3.61 1.24
N VAL A 135 10.16 3.75 0.48
CA VAL A 135 10.14 4.24 -0.90
C VAL A 135 11.08 3.39 -1.74
N VAL A 136 10.59 2.91 -2.89
CA VAL A 136 11.38 2.20 -3.89
C VAL A 136 11.05 2.76 -5.26
N ASP A 137 12.07 3.27 -5.96
CA ASP A 137 11.93 3.68 -7.36
C ASP A 137 12.02 2.44 -8.26
N LEU A 138 10.88 1.99 -8.79
CA LEU A 138 10.84 0.80 -9.64
C LEU A 138 11.45 1.05 -11.03
N GLU A 139 11.49 2.30 -11.50
CA GLU A 139 12.13 2.64 -12.79
C GLU A 139 13.65 2.48 -12.69
N ARG A 140 14.21 2.78 -11.50
CA ARG A 140 15.65 2.76 -11.25
C ARG A 140 16.14 1.57 -10.42
N TYR A 141 15.26 0.63 -10.07
CA TYR A 141 15.64 -0.54 -9.30
C TYR A 141 16.55 -1.46 -10.12
N GLU A 142 17.65 -1.91 -9.52
CA GLU A 142 18.55 -2.89 -10.12
C GLU A 142 18.85 -3.99 -9.10
N GLU A 143 18.96 -5.22 -9.58
CA GLU A 143 19.46 -6.34 -8.80
C GLU A 143 20.48 -7.15 -9.58
N GLU A 144 21.39 -7.78 -8.84
CA GLU A 144 22.38 -8.68 -9.39
C GLU A 144 21.79 -10.08 -9.55
N VAL A 145 21.88 -10.63 -10.75
CA VAL A 145 21.47 -12.00 -11.07
C VAL A 145 22.67 -12.73 -11.64
N VAL A 146 22.95 -13.92 -11.10
CA VAL A 146 23.97 -14.82 -11.62
C VAL A 146 23.34 -15.60 -12.77
N GLY A 147 23.86 -15.42 -13.98
CA GLY A 147 23.43 -16.17 -15.15
C GLY A 147 23.82 -17.65 -15.07
N SER A 148 23.23 -18.47 -15.93
CA SER A 148 23.60 -19.89 -16.06
C SER A 148 25.06 -20.12 -16.46
N ASP A 149 25.72 -19.08 -16.95
CA ASP A 149 27.14 -19.02 -17.29
C ASP A 149 28.04 -18.55 -16.13
N GLY A 150 27.46 -18.34 -14.93
CA GLY A 150 28.18 -17.83 -13.76
C GLY A 150 28.46 -16.33 -13.80
N VAL A 151 28.02 -15.61 -14.85
CA VAL A 151 28.28 -14.17 -14.99
C VAL A 151 27.20 -13.37 -14.25
N VAL A 152 27.64 -12.48 -13.36
CA VAL A 152 26.78 -11.53 -12.66
C VAL A 152 26.33 -10.44 -13.62
N ARG A 153 25.01 -10.21 -13.69
CA ARG A 153 24.39 -9.15 -14.49
C ARG A 153 23.50 -8.31 -13.60
N LYS A 154 23.47 -7.00 -13.87
CA LYS A 154 22.46 -6.11 -13.30
C LYS A 154 21.21 -6.15 -14.17
N VAL A 155 20.06 -6.36 -13.53
CA VAL A 155 18.76 -6.39 -14.21
C VAL A 155 17.75 -5.54 -13.44
N ASN A 156 16.83 -4.91 -14.16
CA ASN A 156 15.63 -4.31 -13.56
C ASN A 156 14.42 -5.22 -13.86
N PRO A 157 13.93 -6.02 -12.90
CA PRO A 157 12.74 -6.86 -13.09
C PRO A 157 11.44 -6.05 -13.25
N PHE A 158 11.46 -4.75 -12.95
CA PHE A 158 10.33 -3.82 -13.08
C PHE A 158 10.49 -2.85 -14.26
N LEU A 159 11.36 -3.17 -15.23
CA LEU A 159 11.63 -2.31 -16.38
C LEU A 159 10.33 -1.81 -17.04
N GLY A 160 10.21 -0.49 -17.17
CA GLY A 160 9.02 0.18 -17.71
C GLY A 160 8.00 0.64 -16.66
N ALA A 161 8.14 0.22 -15.39
CA ALA A 161 7.31 0.70 -14.29
C ALA A 161 7.77 2.08 -13.80
N LYS A 162 7.18 3.14 -14.37
CA LYS A 162 7.45 4.55 -13.99
C LYS A 162 6.70 4.96 -12.73
N VAL A 163 7.00 4.28 -11.62
CA VAL A 163 6.27 4.44 -10.36
C VAL A 163 7.18 4.34 -9.15
N LEU A 164 6.93 5.22 -8.18
CA LEU A 164 7.48 5.07 -6.85
C LEU A 164 6.57 4.11 -6.08
N ARG A 165 7.07 2.93 -5.74
CA ARG A 165 6.40 2.09 -4.75
C ARG A 165 6.61 2.72 -3.38
N LYS A 166 5.53 2.94 -2.63
CA LYS A 166 5.61 3.48 -1.28
C LYS A 166 4.86 2.61 -0.29
N CYS A 167 5.32 2.62 0.95
CA CYS A 167 4.51 2.26 2.10
C CYS A 167 4.25 3.54 2.88
N ILE A 168 2.98 3.81 3.16
CA ILE A 168 2.53 5.00 3.86
C ILE A 168 1.84 4.54 5.14
N TYR A 169 2.30 5.05 6.26
CA TYR A 169 1.73 4.82 7.58
C TYR A 169 0.97 6.08 8.01
N VAL A 170 -0.30 5.92 8.37
CA VAL A 170 -1.16 7.05 8.75
C VAL A 170 -1.67 6.82 10.17
N THR A 171 -1.29 7.68 11.11
CA THR A 171 -1.88 7.68 12.46
C THR A 171 -3.28 8.28 12.40
N LEU A 172 -4.24 7.71 13.13
CA LEU A 172 -5.66 8.10 13.15
C LEU A 172 -6.05 8.94 14.37
#